data_AF-A0A9D7T5R8-F1
#
_entry.id   AF-A0A9D7T5R8-F1
#
_cell.length_a   1.000
_cell.length_b   1.000
_cell.length_c   1.000
_cell.angle_alpha   90.00
_cell.angle_beta   90.00
_cell.angle_gamma   90.00
#
_symmetry.space_group_name_H-M   'P 1'
#
loop_
_entity.id
_entity.type
_entity.pdbx_description
1 polymer ?
#
loop_
_entity_poly.entity_id
_entity_poly.type
_entity_poly.pdbx_seq_one_letter_code
_entity_poly.pdbx_strand_id
1 'polypeptide(L)'
;MKIRILSVALLALGTAFAAETAPLQLKGVLNTGKDKLFGLSTETGDANAWVSLGKGFQGYTLKSYDDAKSLLMLERDGKTYQVAMASEKIGVADAAKGTPATLADATAVIDRMRFEEMIAKTLEAQKKAMGRQFQMMAKQAGGKVDPKDMQEYMDKVMDVMTEAMNIPQLKKDMAQIYSETFSKEELTALNDFQATPAGQAMIDKQPAVQEKMQSVMMPRMMSAMPKIQQMGMEFGKQQQAKAKAAAEATAASAGTAPATAPATETK
;
A
#
# COMPACT_ATOMS: atom_id res chain seq x y z
N MET A 1 -46.57 -23.07 -5.22
CA MET A 1 -47.23 -22.48 -4.02
C MET A 1 -46.16 -22.34 -2.93
N LYS A 2 -45.86 -21.12 -2.50
CA LYS A 2 -44.72 -20.80 -1.61
C LYS A 2 -45.08 -21.15 -0.16
N ILE A 3 -44.26 -21.97 0.49
CA ILE A 3 -44.39 -22.33 1.91
C ILE A 3 -43.76 -21.20 2.74
N ARG A 4 -44.59 -20.51 3.54
CA ARG A 4 -44.15 -19.57 4.57
C ARG A 4 -43.86 -20.38 5.84
N ILE A 5 -42.59 -20.41 6.27
CA ILE A 5 -42.22 -20.93 7.59
C ILE A 5 -42.30 -19.77 8.58
N LEU A 6 -43.30 -19.83 9.46
CA LEU A 6 -43.38 -19.08 10.71
C LEU A 6 -42.16 -19.45 11.57
N SER A 7 -41.40 -18.45 12.02
CA SER A 7 -40.52 -18.61 13.19
C SER A 7 -41.08 -17.73 14.30
N VAL A 8 -41.69 -18.39 15.28
CA VAL A 8 -42.18 -17.82 16.53
C VAL A 8 -40.96 -17.49 17.40
N ALA A 9 -40.75 -16.21 17.71
CA ALA A 9 -39.77 -15.79 18.71
C ALA A 9 -40.47 -15.65 20.07
N LEU A 10 -39.99 -16.45 21.02
CA LEU A 10 -40.48 -16.62 22.38
C LEU A 10 -40.27 -15.33 23.22
N LEU A 11 -41.32 -14.88 23.90
CA LEU A 11 -41.31 -13.77 24.86
C LEU A 11 -40.49 -14.12 26.11
N ALA A 12 -39.52 -13.27 26.46
CA ALA A 12 -39.01 -13.15 27.83
C ALA A 12 -39.53 -11.85 28.43
N LEU A 13 -40.36 -11.98 29.48
CA LEU A 13 -40.94 -10.89 30.27
C LEU A 13 -39.88 -10.28 31.19
N GLY A 14 -39.34 -9.15 30.77
CA GLY A 14 -38.78 -8.11 31.63
C GLY A 14 -39.22 -6.77 31.05
N THR A 15 -39.72 -5.86 31.87
CA THR A 15 -40.16 -4.52 31.43
C THR A 15 -38.95 -3.69 30.99
N ALA A 16 -38.39 -4.01 29.84
CA ALA A 16 -37.55 -3.11 29.07
C ALA A 16 -38.52 -2.27 28.24
N PHE A 17 -38.48 -0.95 28.37
CA PHE A 17 -38.96 -0.08 27.30
C PHE A 17 -38.35 -0.64 26.01
N ALA A 18 -39.18 -1.03 25.04
CA ALA A 18 -38.73 -1.52 23.76
C ALA A 18 -37.98 -0.36 23.10
N ALA A 19 -36.67 -0.29 23.32
CA ALA A 19 -35.85 0.76 22.77
C ALA A 19 -35.88 0.60 21.25
N GLU A 20 -36.34 1.65 20.57
CA GLU A 20 -36.53 1.66 19.12
C GLU A 20 -35.19 1.42 18.41
N THR A 21 -35.23 0.79 17.24
CA THR A 21 -34.04 0.71 16.39
C THR A 21 -33.77 2.07 15.77
N ALA A 22 -32.57 2.62 15.99
CA ALA A 22 -32.20 3.85 15.27
C ALA A 22 -32.01 3.53 13.77
N PRO A 23 -32.30 4.47 12.85
CA PRO A 23 -32.01 4.33 11.42
C PRO A 23 -30.52 4.52 11.13
N LEU A 24 -29.68 3.82 11.91
CA LEU A 24 -28.23 3.87 11.91
C LEU A 24 -27.69 2.44 11.89
N GLN A 25 -26.53 2.24 11.29
CA GLN A 25 -25.84 0.96 11.23
C GLN A 25 -24.56 1.02 12.04
N LEU A 26 -24.35 0.03 12.91
CA LEU A 26 -23.07 -0.19 13.58
C LEU A 26 -22.19 -1.07 12.70
N LYS A 27 -21.20 -0.44 12.08
CA LYS A 27 -20.27 -1.03 11.09
C LYS A 27 -19.05 -1.67 11.73
N GLY A 28 -18.70 -1.27 12.96
CA GLY A 28 -17.59 -1.88 13.67
C GLY A 28 -17.37 -1.30 15.05
N VAL A 29 -16.61 -2.03 15.85
CA VAL A 29 -16.14 -1.59 17.17
C VAL A 29 -14.63 -1.70 17.19
N LEU A 30 -13.96 -0.58 17.39
CA LEU A 30 -12.52 -0.52 17.49
C LEU A 30 -12.13 -0.27 18.95
N ASN A 31 -11.35 -1.20 19.49
CA ASN A 31 -10.76 -1.02 20.81
C ASN A 31 -9.41 -0.31 20.66
N THR A 32 -9.29 0.92 21.18
CA THR A 32 -8.05 1.71 21.16
C THR A 32 -7.20 1.48 22.41
N GLY A 33 -7.59 0.54 23.26
CA GLY A 33 -6.95 0.19 24.53
C GLY A 33 -7.51 0.96 25.71
N LYS A 34 -7.60 2.30 25.62
CA LYS A 34 -8.21 3.15 26.67
C LYS A 34 -9.69 3.41 26.43
N ASP A 35 -10.10 3.47 25.17
CA ASP A 35 -11.47 3.76 24.76
C ASP A 35 -11.97 2.75 23.72
N LYS A 36 -13.28 2.73 23.51
CA LYS A 36 -13.92 2.08 22.36
C LYS A 36 -14.46 3.15 21.42
N LEU A 37 -14.18 2.98 20.13
CA LEU A 37 -14.78 3.75 19.06
C LEU A 37 -15.80 2.87 18.34
N PHE A 38 -16.95 3.46 18.01
CA PHE A 38 -18.05 2.80 17.32
C PHE A 38 -18.21 3.41 15.93
N GLY A 39 -18.03 2.59 14.91
CA GLY A 39 -18.21 2.99 13.51
C GLY A 39 -19.69 3.02 13.19
N LEU A 40 -20.25 4.20 13.01
CA LEU A 40 -21.67 4.41 12.72
C LEU A 40 -21.84 4.96 11.33
N SER A 41 -22.86 4.48 10.62
CA SER A 41 -23.34 5.09 9.37
C SER A 41 -24.85 5.27 9.38
N THR A 42 -25.38 6.15 8.52
CA THR A 42 -26.81 6.12 8.15
C THR A 42 -27.10 4.85 7.36
N GLU A 43 -28.37 4.45 7.25
CA GLU A 43 -28.77 3.29 6.42
C GLU A 43 -28.37 3.42 4.96
N THR A 44 -28.39 4.63 4.41
CA THR A 44 -27.99 4.94 3.02
C THR A 44 -26.47 5.02 2.83
N GLY A 45 -25.71 5.13 3.92
CA GLY A 45 -24.25 5.30 3.91
C GLY A 45 -23.77 6.73 3.65
N ASP A 46 -24.67 7.69 3.45
CA ASP A 46 -24.32 9.08 3.08
C ASP A 46 -23.58 9.84 4.21
N ALA A 47 -23.67 9.35 5.45
CA ALA A 47 -22.84 9.83 6.55
C ALA A 47 -22.25 8.66 7.33
N ASN A 48 -20.97 8.75 7.68
CA ASN A 48 -20.24 7.79 8.52
C ASN A 48 -19.29 8.50 9.50
N ALA A 49 -19.07 7.91 10.67
CA ALA A 49 -18.08 8.38 11.65
C ALA A 49 -17.70 7.29 12.66
N TRP A 50 -16.48 7.38 13.21
CA TRP A 50 -16.07 6.66 14.41
C TRP A 50 -16.28 7.55 15.65
N VAL A 51 -17.08 7.06 16.59
CA VAL A 51 -17.60 7.90 17.70
C VAL A 51 -17.35 7.20 19.03
N SER A 52 -16.85 7.93 20.03
CA SER A 52 -16.70 7.43 21.40
C SER A 52 -18.02 7.46 22.17
N LEU A 53 -18.13 6.67 23.24
CA LEU A 53 -19.21 6.83 24.20
C LEU A 53 -19.26 8.27 24.75
N GLY A 54 -20.46 8.78 24.98
CA GLY A 54 -20.74 10.16 25.40
C GLY A 54 -20.70 11.20 24.29
N LYS A 55 -20.33 10.83 23.05
CA LYS A 55 -20.35 11.73 21.88
C LYS A 55 -21.58 11.48 21.00
N GLY A 56 -21.85 12.42 20.09
CA GLY A 56 -23.05 12.42 19.26
C GLY A 56 -22.78 12.16 17.77
N PHE A 57 -23.73 11.52 17.10
CA PHE A 57 -23.75 11.29 15.64
C PHE A 57 -25.19 11.39 15.11
N GLN A 58 -25.41 12.23 14.09
CA GLN A 58 -26.74 12.42 13.46
C GLN A 58 -27.87 12.72 14.48
N GLY A 59 -27.54 13.43 15.57
CA GLY A 59 -28.47 13.76 16.67
C GLY A 59 -28.63 12.68 17.75
N TYR A 60 -27.93 11.54 17.64
CA TYR A 60 -27.93 10.47 18.64
C TYR A 60 -26.68 10.51 19.50
N THR A 61 -26.83 10.46 20.82
CA THR A 61 -25.71 10.36 21.77
C THR A 61 -25.44 8.91 22.15
N LEU A 62 -24.19 8.46 22.04
CA LEU A 62 -23.79 7.10 22.42
C LEU A 62 -23.74 7.00 23.94
N LYS A 63 -24.51 6.09 24.55
CA LYS A 63 -24.62 5.96 26.01
C LYS A 63 -23.82 4.79 26.55
N SER A 64 -24.01 3.61 25.96
CA SER A 64 -23.34 2.38 26.42
C SER A 64 -23.26 1.36 25.30
N TYR A 65 -22.38 0.37 25.47
CA TYR A 65 -22.23 -0.76 24.56
C TYR A 65 -22.17 -2.05 25.37
N ASP A 66 -22.95 -3.04 24.96
CA ASP A 66 -22.92 -4.40 25.50
C ASP A 66 -22.04 -5.25 24.57
N ASP A 67 -20.82 -5.57 25.02
CA ASP A 67 -19.86 -6.40 24.27
C ASP A 67 -20.40 -7.81 23.98
N ALA A 68 -21.15 -8.41 24.91
CA ALA A 68 -21.67 -9.77 24.76
C ALA A 68 -22.78 -9.84 23.72
N LYS A 69 -23.60 -8.78 23.62
CA LYS A 69 -24.70 -8.68 22.65
C LYS A 69 -24.32 -7.94 21.38
N SER A 70 -23.11 -7.39 21.32
CA SER A 70 -22.66 -6.49 20.25
C SER A 70 -23.67 -5.36 19.96
N LEU A 71 -24.19 -4.76 21.03
CA LEU A 71 -25.35 -3.87 20.99
C LEU A 71 -24.99 -2.48 21.52
N LEU A 72 -25.13 -1.47 20.69
CA LEU A 72 -24.91 -0.08 21.06
C LEU A 72 -26.22 0.59 21.45
N MET A 73 -26.22 1.23 22.61
CA MET A 73 -27.32 2.01 23.14
C MET A 73 -27.09 3.50 22.86
N LEU A 74 -28.06 4.12 22.22
CA LEU A 74 -28.08 5.52 21.82
C LEU A 74 -29.21 6.25 22.51
N GLU A 75 -29.11 7.57 22.64
CA GLU A 75 -30.19 8.42 23.12
C GLU A 75 -30.40 9.60 22.19
N ARG A 76 -31.67 9.90 21.90
CA ARG A 76 -32.08 11.11 21.17
C ARG A 76 -33.39 11.59 21.76
N ASP A 77 -33.46 12.88 22.09
CA ASP A 77 -34.67 13.54 22.63
C ASP A 77 -35.27 12.80 23.85
N GLY A 78 -34.41 12.28 24.74
CA GLY A 78 -34.81 11.53 25.94
C GLY A 78 -35.30 10.10 25.68
N LYS A 79 -35.33 9.65 24.42
CA LYS A 79 -35.66 8.27 24.03
C LYS A 79 -34.39 7.45 23.81
N THR A 80 -34.43 6.20 24.23
CA THR A 80 -33.33 5.25 24.04
C THR A 80 -33.54 4.46 22.77
N TYR A 81 -32.47 4.32 21.98
CA TYR A 81 -32.42 3.57 20.75
C TYR A 81 -31.33 2.49 20.81
N GLN A 82 -31.50 1.43 20.05
CA GLN A 82 -30.55 0.31 19.99
C GLN A 82 -30.06 0.13 18.55
N VAL A 83 -28.76 -0.14 18.40
CA VAL A 83 -28.15 -0.51 17.13
C VAL A 83 -27.26 -1.72 17.38
N ALA A 84 -27.67 -2.87 16.83
CA ALA A 84 -26.84 -4.07 16.84
C ALA A 84 -25.76 -3.96 15.76
N MET A 85 -24.59 -4.56 16.01
CA MET A 85 -23.60 -4.81 14.97
C MET A 85 -24.30 -5.50 13.80
N ALA A 86 -24.19 -4.91 12.61
CA ALA A 86 -24.65 -5.60 11.41
C ALA A 86 -23.85 -6.90 11.29
N SER A 87 -24.50 -8.04 11.47
CA SER A 87 -23.89 -9.35 11.31
C SER A 87 -23.74 -9.64 9.82
N GLU A 88 -22.80 -8.97 9.16
CA GLU A 88 -22.46 -9.29 7.79
C GLU A 88 -21.02 -9.77 7.73
N LYS A 89 -20.92 -11.07 7.43
CA LYS A 89 -19.73 -11.71 6.91
C LYS A 89 -19.10 -10.74 5.93
N ILE A 90 -17.86 -10.34 6.18
CA ILE A 90 -17.00 -9.77 5.15
C ILE A 90 -17.11 -10.76 3.99
N GLY A 91 -17.84 -10.38 2.94
CA GLY A 91 -18.11 -11.23 1.80
C GLY A 91 -16.77 -11.70 1.28
N VAL A 92 -16.56 -13.01 1.29
CA VAL A 92 -15.41 -13.61 0.62
C VAL A 92 -15.49 -13.16 -0.84
N ALA A 93 -14.38 -12.63 -1.35
CA ALA A 93 -14.21 -11.81 -2.56
C ALA A 93 -14.73 -12.36 -3.91
N ASP A 94 -15.60 -13.36 -3.91
CA ASP A 94 -16.17 -13.99 -5.11
C ASP A 94 -17.71 -14.00 -5.15
N ALA A 95 -18.41 -13.48 -4.12
CA ALA A 95 -19.86 -13.59 -4.04
C ALA A 95 -20.58 -12.30 -3.63
N ALA A 96 -20.31 -11.21 -4.35
CA ALA A 96 -21.31 -10.21 -4.73
C ALA A 96 -20.60 -9.20 -5.63
N LYS A 97 -21.07 -9.00 -6.86
CA LYS A 97 -20.92 -7.68 -7.47
C LYS A 97 -21.70 -6.74 -6.54
N GLY A 98 -21.02 -6.13 -5.58
CA GLY A 98 -21.59 -5.11 -4.71
C GLY A 98 -22.14 -3.96 -5.55
N THR A 99 -22.76 -2.99 -4.91
CA THR A 99 -23.30 -1.83 -5.64
C THR A 99 -22.17 -1.19 -6.45
N PRO A 100 -22.38 -0.82 -7.72
CA PRO A 100 -21.38 -0.09 -8.48
C PRO A 100 -20.92 1.13 -7.70
N ALA A 101 -19.60 1.27 -7.52
CA ALA A 101 -19.03 2.43 -6.88
C ALA A 101 -19.19 3.67 -7.77
N THR A 102 -19.36 4.82 -7.15
CA THR A 102 -19.32 6.11 -7.84
C THR A 102 -17.91 6.71 -7.79
N LEU A 103 -17.65 7.69 -8.66
CA LEU A 103 -16.41 8.46 -8.61
C LEU A 103 -16.24 9.18 -7.26
N ALA A 104 -17.35 9.58 -6.61
CA ALA A 104 -17.32 10.23 -5.31
C ALA A 104 -16.86 9.26 -4.20
N ASP A 105 -17.36 8.02 -4.22
CA ASP A 105 -16.95 6.97 -3.27
C ASP A 105 -15.43 6.70 -3.38
N ALA A 106 -14.92 6.59 -4.61
CA ALA A 106 -13.50 6.37 -4.87
C ALA A 106 -12.62 7.57 -4.51
N THR A 107 -13.09 8.79 -4.81
CA THR A 107 -12.36 10.03 -4.48
C THR A 107 -12.17 10.16 -2.98
N ALA A 108 -13.19 9.82 -2.17
CA ALA A 108 -13.09 9.86 -0.71
C ALA A 108 -11.97 8.96 -0.17
N VAL A 109 -11.82 7.75 -0.72
CA VAL A 109 -10.74 6.82 -0.34
C VAL A 109 -9.37 7.37 -0.72
N ILE A 110 -9.22 7.88 -1.94
CA ILE A 110 -7.95 8.43 -2.46
C ILE A 110 -7.51 9.66 -1.67
N ASP A 111 -8.46 10.51 -1.27
CA ASP A 111 -8.20 11.66 -0.41
C ASP A 111 -7.67 11.24 0.96
N ARG A 112 -8.26 10.21 1.59
CA ARG A 112 -7.77 9.68 2.88
C ARG A 112 -6.40 9.03 2.77
N MET A 113 -6.07 8.43 1.63
CA MET A 113 -4.73 7.92 1.35
C MET A 113 -3.68 9.03 1.17
N ARG A 114 -4.09 10.30 1.12
CA ARG A 114 -3.21 11.47 0.91
C ARG A 114 -2.39 11.33 -0.38
N PHE A 115 -3.06 10.91 -1.46
CA PHE A 115 -2.42 10.62 -2.75
C PHE A 115 -1.57 11.79 -3.28
N GLU A 116 -2.10 13.01 -3.24
CA GLU A 116 -1.39 14.21 -3.70
C GLU A 116 -0.13 14.48 -2.87
N GLU A 117 -0.22 14.35 -1.54
CA GLU A 117 0.92 14.51 -0.64
C GLU A 117 1.98 13.43 -0.86
N MET A 118 1.54 12.18 -1.07
CA MET A 118 2.43 11.06 -1.37
C MET A 118 3.20 11.29 -2.67
N ILE A 119 2.53 11.73 -3.73
CA ILE A 119 3.19 12.07 -5.00
C ILE A 119 4.15 13.25 -4.80
N ALA A 120 3.71 14.33 -4.13
CA ALA A 120 4.55 15.49 -3.86
C ALA A 120 5.84 15.11 -3.11
N LYS A 121 5.72 14.29 -2.05
CA LYS A 121 6.87 13.77 -1.30
C LYS A 121 7.78 12.89 -2.15
N THR A 122 7.21 12.06 -3.01
CA THR A 122 7.97 11.19 -3.92
C THR A 122 8.76 12.02 -4.93
N LEU A 123 8.15 13.04 -5.52
CA LEU A 123 8.81 13.95 -6.46
C LEU A 123 9.91 14.76 -5.79
N GLU A 124 9.69 15.25 -4.57
CA GLU A 124 10.71 15.95 -3.80
C GLU A 124 11.91 15.03 -3.50
N ALA A 125 11.64 13.79 -3.10
CA ALA A 125 12.69 12.80 -2.86
C ALA A 125 13.48 12.49 -4.14
N GLN A 126 12.80 12.35 -5.28
CA GLN A 126 13.42 12.12 -6.58
C GLN A 126 14.26 13.34 -7.03
N LYS A 127 13.75 14.56 -6.84
CA LYS A 127 14.48 15.82 -7.10
C LYS A 127 15.77 15.87 -6.29
N LYS A 128 15.71 15.58 -4.98
CA LYS A 128 16.90 15.50 -4.12
C LYS A 128 17.87 14.42 -4.56
N ALA A 129 17.37 13.25 -4.96
CA ALA A 129 18.21 12.15 -5.43
C ALA A 129 18.94 12.52 -6.73
N MET A 130 18.24 13.11 -7.70
CA MET A 130 18.86 13.58 -8.95
C MET A 130 19.85 14.71 -8.70
N GLY A 131 19.54 15.67 -7.83
CA GLY A 131 20.50 16.70 -7.42
C GLY A 131 21.80 16.12 -6.87
N ARG A 132 21.73 15.08 -6.02
CA ARG A 132 22.92 14.39 -5.49
C ARG A 132 23.69 13.63 -6.57
N GLN A 133 22.99 12.87 -7.43
CA GLN A 133 23.60 12.15 -8.55
C GLN A 133 24.34 13.13 -9.47
N PHE A 134 23.71 14.27 -9.74
CA PHE A 134 24.27 15.30 -10.58
C PHE A 134 25.51 15.95 -9.95
N GLN A 135 25.48 16.30 -8.67
CA GLN A 135 26.66 16.81 -7.96
C GLN A 135 27.85 15.83 -8.02
N MET A 136 27.59 14.53 -7.99
CA MET A 136 28.62 13.51 -8.18
C MET A 136 29.19 13.54 -9.61
N MET A 137 28.32 13.61 -10.61
CA MET A 137 28.72 13.67 -12.02
C MET A 137 29.50 14.96 -12.36
N ALA A 138 29.07 16.11 -11.85
CA ALA A 138 29.75 17.39 -12.03
C ALA A 138 31.17 17.38 -11.44
N LYS A 139 31.34 16.76 -10.26
CA LYS A 139 32.65 16.53 -9.64
C LYS A 139 33.55 15.63 -10.50
N GLN A 140 32.99 14.61 -11.16
CA GLN A 140 33.74 13.72 -12.06
C GLN A 140 34.08 14.36 -13.41
N ALA A 141 33.23 15.24 -13.94
CA ALA A 141 33.42 15.92 -15.22
C ALA A 141 34.33 17.16 -15.16
N GLY A 142 34.96 17.43 -14.00
CA GLY A 142 35.88 18.56 -13.82
C GLY A 142 35.20 19.92 -13.63
N GLY A 143 33.92 19.95 -13.21
CA GLY A 143 33.28 21.15 -12.64
C GLY A 143 33.10 22.35 -13.58
N LYS A 144 33.05 22.15 -14.90
CA LYS A 144 32.99 23.25 -15.89
C LYS A 144 31.63 23.98 -15.98
N VAL A 145 30.63 23.57 -15.20
CA VAL A 145 29.29 24.18 -15.19
C VAL A 145 29.05 24.77 -13.81
N ASP A 146 28.58 26.03 -13.77
CA ASP A 146 28.23 26.69 -12.52
C ASP A 146 27.14 25.87 -11.78
N PRO A 147 27.35 25.52 -10.49
CA PRO A 147 26.38 24.75 -9.72
C PRO A 147 24.98 25.38 -9.67
N LYS A 148 24.89 26.72 -9.72
CA LYS A 148 23.64 27.47 -9.64
C LYS A 148 22.87 27.39 -10.95
N ASP A 149 23.51 27.66 -12.09
CA ASP A 149 22.87 27.58 -13.41
C ASP A 149 22.31 26.17 -13.67
N MET A 150 23.04 25.17 -13.18
CA MET A 150 22.64 23.79 -13.32
C MET A 150 21.51 23.39 -12.37
N GLN A 151 21.50 23.92 -11.14
CA GLN A 151 20.36 23.77 -10.24
C GLN A 151 19.09 24.38 -10.83
N GLU A 152 19.18 25.58 -11.42
CA GLU A 152 18.06 26.24 -12.08
C GLU A 152 17.56 25.45 -13.31
N TYR A 153 18.47 24.85 -14.08
CA TYR A 153 18.10 23.96 -15.19
C TYR A 153 17.36 22.70 -14.69
N MET A 154 17.86 22.05 -13.63
CA MET A 154 17.22 20.88 -13.03
C MET A 154 15.86 21.20 -12.43
N ASP A 155 15.72 22.36 -11.80
CA ASP A 155 14.44 22.84 -11.28
C ASP A 155 13.43 22.98 -12.43
N LYS A 156 13.81 23.63 -13.53
CA LYS A 156 12.95 23.75 -14.73
C LYS A 156 12.56 22.40 -15.32
N VAL A 157 13.50 21.45 -15.41
CA VAL A 157 13.21 20.08 -15.91
C VAL A 157 12.19 19.40 -15.00
N MET A 158 12.34 19.53 -13.69
CA MET A 158 11.40 18.94 -12.72
C MET A 158 10.04 19.60 -12.75
N ASP A 159 9.98 20.91 -12.93
CA ASP A 159 8.72 21.65 -13.05
C ASP A 159 7.96 21.18 -14.29
N VAL A 160 8.63 21.08 -15.45
CA VAL A 160 8.03 20.55 -16.69
C VAL A 160 7.53 19.10 -16.51
N MET A 161 8.30 18.24 -15.85
CA MET A 161 7.85 16.86 -15.57
C MET A 161 6.64 16.82 -14.63
N THR A 162 6.62 17.70 -13.62
CA THR A 162 5.52 17.79 -12.66
C THR A 162 4.24 18.30 -13.32
N GLU A 163 4.37 19.32 -14.19
CA GLU A 163 3.27 19.85 -15.00
C GLU A 163 2.73 18.79 -15.96
N ALA A 164 3.61 18.08 -16.68
CA ALA A 164 3.24 17.04 -17.64
C ALA A 164 2.47 15.88 -17.00
N MET A 165 2.79 15.53 -15.75
CA MET A 165 2.11 14.48 -15.00
C MET A 165 0.70 14.87 -14.57
N ASN A 166 0.41 16.18 -14.47
CA ASN A 166 -0.91 16.72 -14.13
C ASN A 166 -1.55 15.99 -12.94
N ILE A 167 -0.99 16.18 -11.73
CA ILE A 167 -1.43 15.49 -10.50
C ILE A 167 -2.97 15.52 -10.30
N PRO A 168 -3.68 16.64 -10.54
CA PRO A 168 -5.14 16.66 -10.44
C PRO A 168 -5.83 15.70 -11.42
N GLN A 169 -5.34 15.58 -12.65
CA GLN A 169 -5.88 14.60 -13.61
C GLN A 169 -5.53 13.18 -13.19
N LEU A 170 -4.30 12.93 -12.77
CA LEU A 170 -3.87 11.61 -12.29
C LEU A 170 -4.70 11.12 -11.10
N LYS A 171 -5.08 12.03 -10.18
CA LYS A 171 -5.99 11.74 -9.09
C LYS A 171 -7.38 11.31 -9.59
N LYS A 172 -7.92 12.00 -10.60
CA LYS A 172 -9.20 11.63 -11.22
C LYS A 172 -9.12 10.27 -11.92
N ASP A 173 -8.05 10.01 -12.66
CA ASP A 173 -7.83 8.73 -13.33
C ASP A 173 -7.73 7.60 -12.30
N MET A 174 -7.04 7.84 -11.18
CA MET A 174 -6.99 6.88 -10.06
C MET A 174 -8.38 6.65 -9.45
N ALA A 175 -9.18 7.70 -9.27
CA ALA A 175 -10.55 7.58 -8.76
C ALA A 175 -11.45 6.77 -9.70
N GLN A 176 -11.29 6.98 -11.01
CA GLN A 176 -12.01 6.19 -12.01
C GLN A 176 -11.63 4.70 -11.91
N ILE A 177 -10.33 4.39 -11.87
CA ILE A 177 -9.83 3.02 -11.72
C ILE A 177 -10.39 2.37 -10.45
N TYR A 178 -10.39 3.08 -9.33
CA TYR A 178 -10.93 2.55 -8.07
C TYR A 178 -12.44 2.30 -8.17
N SER A 179 -13.20 3.19 -8.81
CA SER A 179 -14.65 3.01 -8.98
C SER A 179 -15.01 1.85 -9.91
N GLU A 180 -14.13 1.50 -10.85
CA GLU A 180 -14.31 0.36 -11.76
C GLU A 180 -13.83 -0.97 -11.15
N THR A 181 -12.91 -0.91 -10.19
CA THR A 181 -12.25 -2.09 -9.61
C THR A 181 -12.92 -2.56 -8.33
N PHE A 182 -13.40 -1.63 -7.50
CA PHE A 182 -14.00 -1.92 -6.20
C PHE A 182 -15.49 -1.63 -6.21
N SER A 183 -16.25 -2.41 -5.44
CA SER A 183 -17.65 -2.10 -5.15
C SER A 183 -17.77 -0.92 -4.18
N LYS A 184 -18.96 -0.30 -4.13
CA LYS A 184 -19.26 0.77 -3.17
C LYS A 184 -19.02 0.31 -1.74
N GLU A 185 -19.41 -0.91 -1.40
CA GLU A 185 -19.27 -1.47 -0.06
C GLU A 185 -17.80 -1.66 0.34
N GLU A 186 -16.96 -2.11 -0.59
CA GLU A 186 -15.51 -2.25 -0.37
C GLU A 186 -14.82 -0.89 -0.20
N LEU A 187 -15.14 0.09 -1.05
CA LEU A 187 -14.60 1.44 -0.90
C LEU A 187 -15.07 2.08 0.41
N THR A 188 -16.33 1.87 0.80
CA THR A 188 -16.85 2.33 2.08
C THR A 188 -16.09 1.68 3.24
N ALA A 189 -15.89 0.37 3.21
CA ALA A 189 -15.15 -0.35 4.25
C ALA A 189 -13.68 0.10 4.35
N LEU A 190 -13.01 0.33 3.20
CA LEU A 190 -11.65 0.89 3.16
C LEU A 190 -11.62 2.29 3.77
N ASN A 191 -12.59 3.13 3.40
CA ASN A 191 -12.71 4.48 3.91
C ASN A 191 -12.91 4.46 5.43
N ASP A 192 -13.84 3.64 5.93
CA ASP A 192 -14.15 3.48 7.35
C ASP A 192 -12.94 3.01 8.14
N PHE A 193 -12.22 2.00 7.64
CA PHE A 193 -10.98 1.54 8.28
C PHE A 193 -9.92 2.65 8.32
N GLN A 194 -9.70 3.38 7.23
CA GLN A 194 -8.75 4.49 7.19
C GLN A 194 -9.14 5.64 8.13
N ALA A 195 -10.42 5.84 8.46
CA ALA A 195 -10.84 6.83 9.46
C ALA A 195 -10.48 6.44 10.90
N THR A 196 -10.12 5.18 11.15
CA THR A 196 -9.73 4.75 12.49
C THR A 196 -8.34 5.28 12.89
N PRO A 197 -8.05 5.47 14.19
CA PRO A 197 -6.70 5.75 14.66
C PRO A 197 -5.66 4.71 14.22
N ALA A 198 -6.06 3.43 14.12
CA ALA A 198 -5.19 2.36 13.64
C ALA A 198 -4.91 2.47 12.13
N GLY A 199 -5.94 2.76 11.33
CA GLY A 199 -5.83 2.98 9.90
C GLY A 199 -4.96 4.19 9.56
N GLN A 200 -5.16 5.32 10.24
CA GLN A 200 -4.28 6.49 10.10
C GLN A 200 -2.84 6.17 10.50
N ALA A 201 -2.63 5.49 11.65
CA ALA A 201 -1.30 5.09 12.08
C ALA A 201 -0.60 4.13 11.10
N MET A 202 -1.34 3.27 10.41
CA MET A 202 -0.78 2.40 9.37
C MET A 202 -0.20 3.24 8.22
N ILE A 203 -0.97 4.21 7.70
CA ILE A 203 -0.52 5.10 6.61
C ILE A 203 0.66 5.95 7.07
N ASP A 204 0.58 6.57 8.26
CA ASP A 204 1.61 7.45 8.81
C ASP A 204 2.93 6.72 9.10
N LYS A 205 2.86 5.45 9.54
CA LYS A 205 4.04 4.70 9.97
C LYS A 205 4.65 3.84 8.87
N GLN A 206 3.97 3.67 7.74
CA GLN A 206 4.50 2.92 6.59
C GLN A 206 5.92 3.40 6.17
N PRO A 207 6.20 4.72 6.06
CA PRO A 207 7.54 5.20 5.71
C PRO A 207 8.58 4.86 6.78
N ALA A 208 8.24 5.01 8.07
CA ALA A 208 9.13 4.67 9.17
C ALA A 208 9.44 3.16 9.24
N VAL A 209 8.49 2.30 8.86
CA VAL A 209 8.73 0.85 8.72
C VAL A 209 9.75 0.60 7.60
N GLN A 210 9.61 1.25 6.44
CA GLN A 210 10.56 1.11 5.34
C GLN A 210 11.96 1.61 5.73
N GLU A 211 12.06 2.75 6.40
CA GLU A 211 13.33 3.31 6.90
C GLU A 211 14.03 2.35 7.88
N LYS A 212 13.28 1.80 8.84
CA LYS A 212 13.78 0.78 9.77
C LYS A 212 14.17 -0.51 9.06
N MET A 213 13.46 -0.90 8.01
CA MET A 213 13.85 -2.06 7.22
C MET A 213 15.20 -1.84 6.54
N GLN A 214 15.46 -0.65 5.99
CA GLN A 214 16.76 -0.33 5.39
C GLN A 214 17.92 -0.43 6.38
N SER A 215 17.74 0.03 7.63
CA SER A 215 18.79 -0.07 8.65
C SER A 215 19.09 -1.51 9.09
N VAL A 216 18.13 -2.43 8.90
CA VAL A 216 18.33 -3.87 9.13
C VAL A 216 18.98 -4.55 7.91
N MET A 217 18.62 -4.15 6.69
CA MET A 217 19.15 -4.76 5.46
C MET A 217 20.63 -4.42 5.20
N MET A 218 21.04 -3.17 5.45
CA MET A 218 22.41 -2.70 5.18
C MET A 218 23.50 -3.55 5.88
N PRO A 219 23.46 -3.79 7.20
CA PRO A 219 24.44 -4.62 7.89
C PRO A 219 24.46 -6.07 7.38
N ARG A 220 23.30 -6.63 7.05
CA ARG A 220 23.19 -7.99 6.51
C ARG A 220 23.90 -8.11 5.17
N MET A 221 23.69 -7.13 4.28
CA MET A 221 24.41 -7.08 3.00
C MET A 221 25.92 -6.94 3.19
N MET A 222 26.36 -6.06 4.10
CA MET A 222 27.78 -5.90 4.42
C MET A 222 28.40 -7.19 4.98
N SER A 223 27.67 -7.96 5.78
CA SER A 223 28.14 -9.26 6.29
C SER A 223 28.33 -10.33 5.20
N ALA A 224 27.63 -10.19 4.07
CA ALA A 224 27.74 -11.10 2.93
C ALA A 224 28.89 -10.74 1.98
N MET A 225 29.41 -9.51 2.03
CA MET A 225 30.47 -9.03 1.11
C MET A 225 31.73 -9.90 1.09
N PRO A 226 32.29 -10.38 2.22
CA PRO A 226 33.47 -11.25 2.19
C PRO A 226 33.23 -12.55 1.42
N LYS A 227 32.04 -13.14 1.57
CA LYS A 227 31.66 -14.36 0.84
C LYS A 227 31.54 -14.11 -0.66
N ILE A 228 30.97 -12.96 -1.04
CA ILE A 228 30.91 -12.53 -2.44
C ILE A 228 32.32 -12.34 -3.03
N GLN A 229 33.24 -11.71 -2.28
CA GLN A 229 34.64 -11.55 -2.69
C GLN A 229 35.34 -12.90 -2.88
N GLN A 230 35.10 -13.86 -1.97
CA GLN A 230 35.64 -15.22 -2.09
C GLN A 230 35.15 -15.92 -3.35
N MET A 231 33.84 -15.85 -3.63
CA MET A 231 33.26 -16.43 -4.84
C MET A 231 33.85 -15.79 -6.10
N GLY A 232 34.08 -14.46 -6.11
CA GLY A 232 34.72 -13.76 -7.21
C GLY A 232 36.16 -14.23 -7.47
N MET A 233 36.95 -14.43 -6.41
CA MET A 233 38.32 -14.99 -6.54
C MET A 233 38.33 -16.40 -7.09
N GLU A 234 37.41 -17.25 -6.63
CA GLU A 234 37.30 -18.64 -7.05
C GLU A 234 36.87 -18.74 -8.52
N PHE A 235 35.91 -17.92 -8.93
CA PHE A 235 35.52 -17.79 -10.33
C PHE A 235 36.70 -17.37 -11.21
N GLY A 236 37.48 -16.36 -10.79
CA GLY A 236 38.67 -15.91 -11.51
C GLY A 236 39.70 -17.04 -11.70
N LYS A 237 39.98 -17.83 -10.66
CA LYS A 237 40.87 -19.00 -10.74
C LYS A 237 40.35 -20.06 -11.72
N GLN A 238 39.04 -20.34 -11.70
CA GLN A 238 38.44 -21.30 -12.64
C GLN A 238 38.57 -20.83 -14.10
N GLN A 239 38.37 -19.54 -14.36
CA GLN A 239 38.49 -18.98 -15.72
C GLN A 239 39.94 -19.01 -16.23
N GLN A 240 40.92 -18.71 -15.37
CA GLN A 240 42.34 -18.85 -15.73
C GLN A 240 42.71 -20.31 -16.01
N ALA A 241 42.23 -21.26 -15.20
CA ALA A 241 42.47 -22.68 -15.43
C ALA A 241 41.88 -23.16 -16.77
N LYS A 242 40.66 -22.73 -17.10
CA LYS A 242 40.04 -23.01 -18.41
C LYS A 242 40.80 -22.39 -19.58
N ALA A 243 41.23 -21.13 -19.46
CA ALA A 243 42.01 -20.47 -20.51
C ALA A 243 43.36 -21.16 -20.74
N LYS A 244 44.03 -21.59 -19.66
CA LYS A 244 45.29 -22.34 -19.74
C LYS A 244 45.09 -23.71 -20.37
N ALA A 245 44.06 -24.46 -19.98
CA ALA A 245 43.72 -25.76 -20.57
C ALA A 245 43.38 -25.64 -22.07
N ALA A 246 42.69 -24.58 -22.48
CA ALA A 246 42.41 -24.30 -23.89
C ALA A 246 43.69 -23.99 -24.69
N ALA A 247 44.61 -23.22 -24.11
CA ALA A 247 45.91 -22.92 -24.74
C ALA A 247 46.79 -24.17 -24.88
N GLU A 248 46.83 -25.03 -23.86
CA GLU A 248 47.56 -26.30 -23.86
C GLU A 248 46.97 -27.30 -24.87
N ALA A 249 45.64 -27.38 -24.98
CA ALA A 249 44.97 -28.22 -25.99
C ALA A 249 45.27 -27.74 -27.43
N THR A 250 45.35 -26.43 -27.64
CA THR A 250 45.69 -25.85 -28.95
C THR A 250 47.15 -26.14 -29.31
N ALA A 251 48.08 -26.01 -28.36
CA ALA A 251 49.49 -26.33 -28.55
C ALA A 251 49.73 -27.83 -28.81
N ALA A 252 48.99 -28.72 -28.14
CA ALA A 252 49.08 -30.17 -28.36
C ALA A 252 48.61 -30.57 -29.77
N SER A 253 47.58 -29.93 -30.33
CA SER A 253 47.12 -30.20 -31.71
C SER A 253 48.13 -29.74 -32.78
N ALA A 254 48.94 -28.72 -32.50
CA ALA A 254 49.94 -28.19 -33.42
C ALA A 254 51.23 -29.04 -33.46
N GLY A 255 51.51 -29.82 -32.40
CA GLY A 255 52.68 -30.71 -32.30
C GLY A 255 52.58 -32.04 -33.04
N THR A 256 51.38 -32.43 -33.50
CA THR A 256 51.14 -33.70 -34.23
C THR A 256 51.14 -33.58 -35.76
N ALA A 257 51.61 -32.46 -36.32
CA ALA A 257 51.82 -32.36 -37.77
C ALA A 257 52.89 -33.40 -38.22
N PRO A 258 52.60 -34.33 -39.14
CA PRO A 258 53.55 -35.36 -39.53
C PRO A 258 54.76 -34.75 -40.23
N ALA A 259 55.96 -35.13 -39.79
CA ALA A 259 57.20 -34.79 -40.45
C ALA A 259 57.36 -35.59 -41.76
N THR A 260 57.52 -34.84 -42.86
CA THR A 260 58.27 -35.14 -44.09
C THR A 260 57.74 -36.14 -45.12
N ALA A 261 57.69 -35.68 -46.38
CA ALA A 261 58.55 -36.25 -47.43
C ALA A 261 58.94 -35.13 -48.43
N PRO A 262 60.23 -34.98 -48.79
CA PRO A 262 60.63 -34.05 -49.84
C PRO A 262 60.34 -34.67 -51.21
N ALA A 263 59.63 -33.94 -52.08
CA ALA A 263 59.45 -34.34 -53.47
C ALA A 263 60.76 -34.07 -54.24
N THR A 264 61.38 -35.14 -54.69
CA THR A 264 62.52 -35.18 -55.62
C THR A 264 62.20 -34.43 -56.91
N GLU A 265 63.10 -33.53 -57.30
CA GLU A 265 63.24 -33.04 -58.67
C GLU A 265 63.39 -34.20 -59.65
N THR A 266 62.69 -34.16 -60.78
CA THR A 266 63.09 -34.92 -61.97
C THR A 266 62.74 -34.12 -63.23
N LYS A 267 63.80 -33.58 -63.82
CA LYS A 267 64.09 -33.30 -65.24
C LYS A 267 62.95 -32.85 -66.18
#